data_AF-A0A538U773-F1
#
_entry.id   AF-A0A538U773-F1
#
_cell.length_a   1.000
_cell.length_b   1.000
_cell.length_c   1.000
_cell.angle_alpha   90.00
_cell.angle_beta   90.00
_cell.angle_gamma   90.00
#
_symmetry.space_group_name_H-M   'P 1'
#
loop_
_entity.id
_entity.type
_entity.pdbx_description
1 polymer ?
#
loop_
_entity_poly.entity_id
_entity_poly.type
_entity_poly.pdbx_seq_one_letter_code
_entity_poly.pdbx_strand_id
1 'polypeptide(L)'
;MVEFALVGGDDDVAFRKSADYAQFAADIDYHLPSAPPSPRLHVATGERRVDLYWDDSPESVPDETSAAPGHLDFEGYRVYLGLDRQHPVRVGQFDLGTAPHDTTGFNTGFAAIQKDTLIDGHRYRYHQAITDLRDGLSYFGAVTSYDLGDDQIESLESGIGQNKFQAVPSPAPGEGSGGPIVFPNPYRVEAAWDRGTLVRDHYLWFARLPRRCVLRIYTLAGDRVFETHFDGATDHGESARGLFDPRQDLDTGPPALSGASFAWDLITEQGQALATGLYVFSVEDLVHGGVRRGKFLVVKSDRER
;
A
#
# COMPACT_ATOMS: atom_id res chain seq x y z
N MET A 1 -33.59 1.38 34.43
CA MET A 1 -33.71 1.49 32.96
C MET A 1 -33.90 0.09 32.44
N VAL A 2 -34.72 -0.15 31.41
CA VAL A 2 -34.76 -1.48 30.78
C VAL A 2 -33.95 -1.37 29.50
N GLU A 3 -32.89 -2.14 29.41
CA GLU A 3 -32.01 -2.20 28.24
C GLU A 3 -32.37 -3.45 27.45
N PHE A 4 -32.30 -3.34 26.12
CA PHE A 4 -32.59 -4.42 25.20
C PHE A 4 -31.42 -4.52 24.21
N ALA A 5 -30.92 -5.75 23.99
CA ALA A 5 -29.95 -6.04 22.95
C ALA A 5 -30.59 -6.93 21.87
N LEU A 6 -30.30 -6.63 20.59
CA LEU A 6 -30.62 -7.52 19.48
C LEU A 6 -29.40 -8.39 19.20
N VAL A 7 -29.57 -9.70 19.32
CA VAL A 7 -28.47 -10.67 19.19
C VAL A 7 -28.78 -11.63 18.04
N GLY A 8 -27.77 -11.93 17.21
CA GLY A 8 -27.85 -12.87 16.10
C GLY A 8 -26.59 -13.70 15.95
N GLY A 9 -26.70 -14.81 15.22
CA GLY A 9 -25.59 -15.67 14.86
C GLY A 9 -26.00 -16.61 13.73
N ASP A 10 -25.05 -17.00 12.89
CA ASP A 10 -25.29 -17.89 11.75
C ASP A 10 -25.60 -19.34 12.19
N ASP A 11 -25.23 -19.69 13.42
CA ASP A 11 -25.56 -20.94 14.09
C ASP A 11 -25.77 -20.75 15.60
N ASP A 12 -26.13 -21.85 16.29
CA ASP A 12 -26.41 -21.89 17.73
C ASP A 12 -25.20 -21.49 18.60
N VAL A 13 -23.97 -21.77 18.13
CA VAL A 13 -22.73 -21.46 18.86
C VAL A 13 -22.43 -19.97 18.74
N ALA A 14 -22.48 -19.45 17.51
CA ALA A 14 -22.32 -18.03 17.22
C ALA A 14 -23.39 -17.19 17.93
N PHE A 15 -24.64 -17.64 17.93
CA PHE A 15 -25.72 -16.95 18.64
C PHE A 15 -25.46 -16.85 20.15
N ARG A 16 -25.04 -17.95 20.79
CA ARG A 16 -24.71 -17.95 22.22
C ARG A 16 -23.54 -17.02 22.52
N LYS A 17 -22.47 -17.07 21.72
CA LYS A 17 -21.32 -16.18 21.87
C LYS A 17 -21.73 -14.70 21.77
N SER A 18 -22.57 -14.35 20.80
CA SER A 18 -23.11 -12.99 20.67
C SER A 18 -23.99 -12.59 21.86
N ALA A 19 -24.75 -13.53 22.45
CA ALA A 19 -25.60 -13.26 23.60
C ALA A 19 -24.77 -13.06 24.88
N ASP A 20 -23.77 -13.89 25.09
CA ASP A 20 -22.83 -13.80 26.22
C ASP A 20 -22.06 -12.47 26.14
N TYR A 21 -21.62 -12.06 24.95
CA TYR A 21 -20.97 -10.76 24.75
C TYR A 21 -21.90 -9.57 25.03
N ALA A 22 -23.18 -9.66 24.63
CA ALA A 22 -24.16 -8.61 24.91
C ALA A 22 -24.45 -8.48 26.42
N GLN A 23 -24.49 -9.59 27.15
CA GLN A 23 -24.61 -9.58 28.61
C GLN A 23 -23.37 -8.99 29.26
N PHE A 24 -22.18 -9.43 28.83
CA PHE A 24 -20.90 -8.88 29.29
C PHE A 24 -20.83 -7.36 29.11
N ALA A 25 -21.22 -6.84 27.94
CA ALA A 25 -21.26 -5.41 27.67
C ALA A 25 -22.17 -4.63 28.65
N ALA A 26 -23.31 -5.21 29.02
CA ALA A 26 -24.20 -4.62 30.02
C ALA A 26 -23.59 -4.69 31.44
N ASP A 27 -22.89 -5.77 31.77
CA ASP A 27 -22.27 -5.98 33.09
C ASP A 27 -21.11 -5.00 33.36
N ILE A 28 -20.48 -4.45 32.31
CA ILE A 28 -19.39 -3.47 32.40
C ILE A 28 -19.83 -2.02 32.09
N ASP A 29 -21.13 -1.73 32.18
CA ASP A 29 -21.69 -0.40 31.88
C ASP A 29 -21.33 0.12 30.47
N TYR A 30 -21.19 -0.79 29.50
CA TYR A 30 -20.84 -0.53 28.10
C TYR A 30 -19.46 0.10 27.87
N HIS A 31 -18.56 0.03 28.86
CA HIS A 31 -17.15 0.38 28.69
C HIS A 31 -16.40 -0.80 28.06
N LEU A 32 -16.56 -0.97 26.75
CA LEU A 32 -15.98 -2.08 26.00
C LEU A 32 -14.46 -1.94 25.84
N PRO A 33 -13.73 -3.07 25.80
CA PRO A 33 -12.32 -3.06 25.42
C PRO A 33 -12.08 -2.55 24.01
N SER A 34 -10.89 -1.97 23.84
CA SER A 34 -10.47 -1.32 22.62
C SER A 34 -9.12 -1.86 22.21
N ALA A 35 -9.03 -2.29 20.95
CA ALA A 35 -7.76 -2.66 20.38
C ALA A 35 -6.77 -1.48 20.46
N PRO A 36 -5.46 -1.76 20.59
CA PRO A 36 -4.43 -0.75 20.47
C PRO A 36 -4.59 0.02 19.14
N PRO A 37 -4.24 1.32 19.08
CA PRO A 37 -4.33 2.06 17.83
C PRO A 37 -3.31 1.51 16.81
N SER A 38 -3.58 1.67 15.52
CA SER A 38 -2.60 1.32 14.49
C SER A 38 -1.31 2.15 14.64
N PRO A 39 -0.12 1.57 14.38
CA PRO A 39 1.13 2.31 14.47
C PRO A 39 1.24 3.36 13.36
N ARG A 40 2.06 4.38 13.57
CA ARG A 40 2.41 5.30 12.48
C ARG A 40 3.19 4.53 11.42
N LEU A 41 2.69 4.54 10.20
CA LEU A 41 3.29 3.83 9.08
C LEU A 41 3.93 4.79 8.08
N HIS A 42 5.14 4.47 7.65
CA HIS A 42 5.79 5.04 6.48
C HIS A 42 6.03 3.92 5.46
N VAL A 43 5.71 4.20 4.20
CA VAL A 43 5.79 3.24 3.10
C VAL A 43 6.72 3.80 2.04
N ALA A 44 7.75 3.03 1.71
CA ALA A 44 8.64 3.30 0.59
C ALA A 44 8.59 2.13 -0.40
N THR A 45 9.00 2.37 -1.64
CA THR A 45 9.03 1.36 -2.69
C THR A 45 10.37 1.31 -3.39
N GLY A 46 10.70 0.15 -3.95
CA GLY A 46 11.90 -0.08 -4.75
C GLY A 46 11.66 -1.19 -5.77
N GLU A 47 12.71 -1.57 -6.49
CA GLU A 47 12.64 -2.62 -7.51
C GLU A 47 12.11 -3.91 -6.87
N ARG A 48 10.92 -4.34 -7.33
CA ARG A 48 10.21 -5.55 -6.91
C ARG A 48 9.94 -5.65 -5.40
N ARG A 49 9.83 -4.52 -4.70
CA ARG A 49 9.58 -4.52 -3.25
C ARG A 49 8.81 -3.32 -2.72
N VAL A 50 8.19 -3.53 -1.57
CA VAL A 50 7.66 -2.49 -0.67
C VAL A 50 8.41 -2.58 0.65
N ASP A 51 8.84 -1.43 1.16
CA ASP A 51 9.49 -1.29 2.47
C ASP A 51 8.51 -0.59 3.43
N LEU A 52 8.11 -1.29 4.48
CA LEU A 52 7.21 -0.79 5.51
C LEU A 52 8.03 -0.44 6.76
N TYR A 53 7.84 0.77 7.28
CA TYR A 53 8.45 1.24 8.52
C TYR A 53 7.36 1.69 9.47
N TRP A 54 7.35 1.19 10.70
CA TRP A 54 6.36 1.61 11.69
C TRP A 54 6.97 1.85 13.06
N ASP A 55 6.33 2.74 13.82
CA ASP A 55 6.72 3.07 15.19
C ASP A 55 6.11 2.10 16.22
N ASP A 56 6.58 2.24 17.45
CA ASP A 56 6.17 1.49 18.64
C ASP A 56 5.08 2.22 19.44
N SER A 57 4.41 3.23 18.84
CA SER A 57 3.40 4.02 19.57
C SER A 57 2.27 3.18 20.20
N PRO A 58 1.78 2.09 19.58
CA PRO A 58 0.72 1.27 20.17
C PRO A 58 1.16 0.49 21.41
N GLU A 59 2.45 0.20 21.59
CA GLU A 59 2.95 -0.69 22.65
C GLU A 59 2.77 -0.10 24.06
N SER A 60 2.58 1.22 24.16
CA SER A 60 2.47 1.95 25.43
C SER A 60 1.08 2.54 25.69
N VAL A 61 0.08 2.20 24.87
CA VAL A 61 -1.28 2.72 25.01
C VAL A 61 -2.05 1.87 26.01
N PRO A 62 -2.53 2.45 27.12
CA PRO A 62 -3.34 1.70 28.07
C PRO A 62 -4.80 1.58 27.62
N ASP A 63 -5.39 0.41 27.86
CA ASP A 63 -6.83 0.14 27.82
C ASP A 63 -7.35 -0.02 29.26
N GLU A 64 -8.10 0.98 29.75
CA GLU A 64 -8.64 1.00 31.12
C GLU A 64 -9.54 -0.20 31.46
N THR A 65 -10.10 -0.85 30.45
CA THR A 65 -10.96 -2.03 30.60
C THR A 65 -10.17 -3.33 30.66
N SER A 66 -8.89 -3.28 30.29
CA SER A 66 -8.01 -4.42 30.26
C SER A 66 -7.56 -4.85 31.66
N ALA A 67 -7.59 -6.16 31.90
CA ALA A 67 -7.09 -6.77 33.14
C ALA A 67 -5.56 -6.95 33.16
N ALA A 68 -4.87 -6.62 32.06
CA ALA A 68 -3.42 -6.75 31.95
C ALA A 68 -2.69 -5.80 32.94
N PRO A 69 -1.48 -6.17 33.42
CA PRO A 69 -0.72 -5.34 34.34
C PRO A 69 -0.50 -3.91 33.80
N GLY A 70 -0.99 -2.92 34.55
CA GLY A 70 -0.87 -1.52 34.15
C GLY A 70 -1.77 -1.12 32.99
N HIS A 71 -2.80 -1.92 32.68
CA HIS A 71 -3.74 -1.70 31.58
C HIS A 71 -3.10 -1.76 30.19
N LEU A 72 -1.92 -2.38 30.08
CA LEU A 72 -1.18 -2.53 28.82
C LEU A 72 -1.37 -3.95 28.29
N ASP A 73 -2.13 -4.09 27.22
CA ASP A 73 -2.51 -5.37 26.62
C ASP A 73 -2.13 -5.53 25.16
N PHE A 74 -1.33 -4.61 24.63
CA PHE A 74 -0.69 -4.78 23.34
C PHE A 74 0.04 -6.13 23.27
N GLU A 75 -0.23 -6.87 22.20
CA GLU A 75 0.38 -8.18 21.96
C GLU A 75 1.31 -8.18 20.75
N GLY A 76 0.91 -7.52 19.65
CA GLY A 76 1.69 -7.59 18.44
C GLY A 76 1.18 -6.79 17.25
N TYR A 77 1.83 -7.02 16.12
CA TYR A 77 1.54 -6.43 14.83
C TYR A 77 1.14 -7.48 13.79
N ARG A 78 0.21 -7.14 12.91
CA ARG A 78 -0.10 -7.90 11.69
C ARG A 78 0.18 -7.03 10.47
N VAL A 79 0.80 -7.62 9.46
CA VAL A 79 1.14 -6.95 8.21
C VAL A 79 0.31 -7.54 7.09
N TYR A 80 -0.37 -6.68 6.34
CA TYR A 80 -1.23 -7.04 5.21
C TYR A 80 -0.70 -6.44 3.92
N LEU A 81 -0.74 -7.21 2.84
CA LEU A 81 -0.44 -6.74 1.50
C LEU A 81 -1.16 -7.61 0.46
N GLY A 82 -1.75 -6.99 -0.57
CA GLY A 82 -2.38 -7.72 -1.66
C GLY A 82 -2.68 -6.85 -2.87
N LEU A 83 -3.14 -7.48 -3.96
CA LEU A 83 -3.64 -6.79 -5.15
C LEU A 83 -5.12 -6.39 -5.01
N ASP A 84 -5.87 -7.06 -4.14
CA ASP A 84 -7.25 -6.68 -3.82
C ASP A 84 -7.25 -5.49 -2.86
N ARG A 85 -7.75 -4.35 -3.33
CA ARG A 85 -7.90 -3.13 -2.53
C ARG A 85 -8.74 -3.36 -1.29
N GLN A 86 -9.78 -4.18 -1.36
CA GLN A 86 -10.73 -4.37 -0.25
C GLN A 86 -10.29 -5.45 0.72
N HIS A 87 -9.57 -6.47 0.22
CA HIS A 87 -9.18 -7.64 1.03
C HIS A 87 -7.68 -7.96 0.89
N PRO A 88 -6.78 -7.10 1.41
CA PRO A 88 -5.36 -7.43 1.45
C PRO A 88 -5.15 -8.64 2.37
N VAL A 89 -4.20 -9.51 2.01
CA VAL A 89 -3.94 -10.74 2.75
C VAL A 89 -2.85 -10.55 3.79
N ARG A 90 -2.91 -11.28 4.91
CA ARG A 90 -1.88 -11.24 5.94
C ARG A 90 -0.60 -11.89 5.42
N VAL A 91 0.49 -11.13 5.42
CA VAL A 91 1.83 -11.53 4.94
C VAL A 91 2.86 -11.61 6.07
N GLY A 92 2.53 -11.10 7.24
CA GLY A 92 3.37 -11.19 8.44
C GLY A 92 2.54 -11.03 9.71
N GLN A 93 3.04 -11.61 10.79
CA GLN A 93 2.54 -11.41 12.15
C GLN A 93 3.73 -11.49 13.10
N PHE A 94 3.79 -10.56 14.05
CA PHE A 94 4.85 -10.47 15.04
C PHE A 94 4.23 -10.14 16.39
N ASP A 95 4.64 -10.83 17.43
CA ASP A 95 4.08 -10.78 18.78
C ASP A 95 5.16 -10.85 19.85
N LEU A 96 4.79 -10.47 21.07
CA LEU A 96 5.63 -10.55 22.26
C LEU A 96 5.99 -12.01 22.57
N GLY A 97 7.27 -12.37 22.37
CA GLY A 97 7.76 -13.74 22.56
C GLY A 97 8.02 -14.16 24.02
N THR A 98 7.43 -13.51 25.03
CA THR A 98 7.69 -13.88 26.44
C THR A 98 6.48 -13.70 27.36
N ALA A 99 6.28 -14.71 28.22
CA ALA A 99 5.29 -14.74 29.29
C ALA A 99 5.26 -13.45 30.15
N PRO A 100 4.08 -13.05 30.67
CA PRO A 100 2.84 -13.82 30.75
C PRO A 100 2.02 -13.86 29.44
N HIS A 101 2.48 -13.18 28.40
CA HIS A 101 1.76 -12.90 27.14
C HIS A 101 1.81 -14.04 26.09
N ASP A 102 2.29 -15.22 26.46
CA ASP A 102 2.40 -16.39 25.57
C ASP A 102 1.06 -17.14 25.43
N THR A 103 0.02 -16.48 24.92
CA THR A 103 -1.30 -17.13 24.69
C THR A 103 -1.94 -16.83 23.34
N THR A 104 -1.51 -15.79 22.60
CA THR A 104 -2.16 -15.37 21.36
C THR A 104 -1.18 -15.08 20.23
N GLY A 105 -1.10 -15.98 19.24
CA GLY A 105 -0.36 -15.77 18.00
C GLY A 105 0.70 -16.82 17.70
N PHE A 106 1.78 -16.44 17.04
CA PHE A 106 2.87 -17.33 16.60
C PHE A 106 4.14 -17.20 17.46
N ASN A 107 4.21 -16.20 18.35
CA ASN A 107 5.33 -15.89 19.24
C ASN A 107 6.67 -15.73 18.51
N THR A 108 6.68 -14.99 17.39
CA THR A 108 7.88 -14.82 16.57
C THR A 108 8.86 -13.80 17.17
N GLY A 109 8.41 -12.94 18.09
CA GLY A 109 9.18 -11.80 18.56
C GLY A 109 9.38 -10.72 17.49
N PHE A 110 10.01 -9.62 17.89
CA PHE A 110 10.28 -8.48 17.01
C PHE A 110 11.71 -8.41 16.47
N ALA A 111 12.60 -9.33 16.88
CA ALA A 111 14.01 -9.27 16.54
C ALA A 111 14.27 -9.27 15.03
N ALA A 112 13.41 -9.94 14.24
CA ALA A 112 13.54 -10.02 12.78
C ALA A 112 13.19 -8.70 12.06
N ILE A 113 12.35 -7.86 12.68
CA ILE A 113 11.85 -6.61 12.10
C ILE A 113 12.42 -5.37 12.78
N GLN A 114 13.14 -5.52 13.89
CA GLN A 114 13.67 -4.38 14.64
C GLN A 114 14.80 -3.68 13.86
N LYS A 115 14.54 -2.43 13.48
CA LYS A 115 15.49 -1.59 12.74
C LYS A 115 15.15 -0.11 12.95
N ASP A 116 15.80 0.49 13.93
CA ASP A 116 15.65 1.91 14.22
C ASP A 116 16.02 2.76 13.00
N THR A 117 15.04 3.45 12.44
CA THR A 117 15.17 4.27 11.22
C THR A 117 14.58 5.65 11.47
N LEU A 118 15.29 6.70 11.06
CA LEU A 118 14.80 8.07 11.14
C LEU A 118 14.38 8.53 9.74
N ILE A 119 13.10 8.84 9.55
CA ILE A 119 12.54 9.34 8.28
C ILE A 119 11.77 10.61 8.59
N ASP A 120 12.13 11.71 7.93
CA ASP A 120 11.51 13.03 8.12
C ASP A 120 11.42 13.49 9.59
N GLY A 121 12.41 13.13 10.40
CA GLY A 121 12.47 13.47 11.83
C GLY A 121 11.65 12.57 12.75
N HIS A 122 10.91 11.61 12.20
CA HIS A 122 10.17 10.59 12.96
C HIS A 122 10.98 9.30 13.06
N ARG A 123 11.03 8.71 14.27
CA ARG A 123 11.70 7.44 14.51
C ARG A 123 10.72 6.30 14.29
N TYR A 124 11.11 5.37 13.44
CA TYR A 124 10.42 4.11 13.20
C TYR A 124 11.26 3.01 13.83
N ARG A 125 10.62 2.16 14.63
CA ARG A 125 11.28 1.10 15.40
C ARG A 125 11.46 -0.17 14.58
N TYR A 126 10.51 -0.41 13.68
CA TYR A 126 10.41 -1.63 12.91
C TYR A 126 10.48 -1.37 11.40
N HIS A 127 10.99 -2.36 10.68
CA HIS A 127 11.09 -2.40 9.22
C HIS A 127 10.77 -3.81 8.71
N GLN A 128 9.90 -3.90 7.70
CA GLN A 128 9.68 -5.12 6.93
C GLN A 128 9.79 -4.81 5.44
N ALA A 129 10.73 -5.47 4.77
CA ALA A 129 10.78 -5.53 3.31
C ALA A 129 9.91 -6.69 2.82
N ILE A 130 9.00 -6.41 1.89
CA ILE A 130 8.21 -7.41 1.17
C ILE A 130 8.71 -7.43 -0.28
N THR A 131 9.36 -8.52 -0.66
CA THR A 131 10.03 -8.67 -1.97
C THR A 131 9.22 -9.50 -2.95
N ASP A 132 9.78 -9.73 -4.14
CA ASP A 132 9.19 -10.54 -5.21
C ASP A 132 7.87 -10.01 -5.77
N LEU A 133 7.63 -8.72 -5.58
CA LEU A 133 6.51 -8.01 -6.15
C LEU A 133 6.72 -7.74 -7.64
N ARG A 134 5.63 -7.44 -8.33
CA ARG A 134 5.66 -7.04 -9.74
C ARG A 134 5.65 -5.52 -9.82
N ASP A 135 6.63 -4.96 -10.50
CA ASP A 135 6.71 -3.53 -10.69
C ASP A 135 5.51 -3.00 -11.50
N GLY A 136 5.05 -1.80 -11.13
CA GLY A 136 3.94 -1.08 -11.74
C GLY A 136 2.54 -1.60 -11.41
N LEU A 137 2.40 -2.63 -10.57
CA LEU A 137 1.10 -3.01 -10.01
C LEU A 137 0.84 -2.24 -8.72
N SER A 138 -0.42 -1.86 -8.51
CA SER A 138 -0.89 -1.31 -7.24
C SER A 138 -1.07 -2.43 -6.23
N TYR A 139 -0.36 -2.33 -5.12
CA TYR A 139 -0.55 -3.14 -3.94
C TYR A 139 -1.22 -2.32 -2.86
N PHE A 140 -2.12 -2.93 -2.11
CA PHE A 140 -2.83 -2.36 -0.98
C PHE A 140 -2.47 -3.13 0.27
N GLY A 141 -2.31 -2.42 1.38
CA GLY A 141 -1.90 -3.04 2.62
C GLY A 141 -2.19 -2.19 3.84
N ALA A 142 -1.84 -2.74 4.99
CA ALA A 142 -1.88 -2.06 6.28
C ALA A 142 -0.91 -2.73 7.25
N VAL A 143 -0.51 -2.00 8.28
CA VAL A 143 0.08 -2.58 9.49
C VAL A 143 -0.88 -2.31 10.64
N THR A 144 -1.37 -3.34 11.29
CA THR A 144 -2.31 -3.22 12.41
C THR A 144 -1.62 -3.68 13.68
N SER A 145 -2.18 -3.28 14.81
CA SER A 145 -1.82 -3.77 16.14
C SER A 145 -2.98 -4.59 16.70
N TYR A 146 -2.66 -5.55 17.56
CA TYR A 146 -3.67 -6.35 18.24
C TYR A 146 -3.30 -6.55 19.71
N ASP A 147 -4.32 -6.76 20.54
CA ASP A 147 -4.16 -7.06 21.96
C ASP A 147 -4.15 -8.57 22.23
N LEU A 148 -3.88 -8.92 23.48
CA LEU A 148 -3.85 -10.31 23.95
C LEU A 148 -5.22 -10.99 23.88
N GLY A 149 -6.30 -10.24 24.17
CA GLY A 149 -7.60 -10.77 24.56
C GLY A 149 -7.59 -11.43 25.95
N ASP A 150 -8.71 -12.07 26.31
CA ASP A 150 -8.86 -12.89 27.52
C ASP A 150 -9.88 -14.05 27.31
N ASP A 151 -10.24 -14.76 28.38
CA ASP A 151 -11.18 -15.90 28.33
C ASP A 151 -12.62 -15.49 27.92
N GLN A 152 -12.97 -14.21 28.06
CA GLN A 152 -14.29 -13.66 27.76
C GLN A 152 -14.33 -12.98 26.40
N ILE A 153 -13.19 -12.44 25.93
CA ILE A 153 -13.09 -11.63 24.72
C ILE A 153 -11.90 -12.08 23.89
N GLU A 154 -12.15 -12.42 22.63
CA GLU A 154 -11.08 -12.68 21.68
C GLU A 154 -10.25 -11.43 21.43
N SER A 155 -8.97 -11.64 21.16
CA SER A 155 -8.02 -10.60 20.73
C SER A 155 -8.63 -9.65 19.70
N LEU A 156 -8.64 -8.35 20.02
CA LEU A 156 -9.09 -7.30 19.12
C LEU A 156 -7.91 -6.78 18.30
N GLU A 157 -8.21 -6.29 17.11
CA GLU A 157 -7.23 -5.76 16.16
C GLU A 157 -7.68 -4.38 15.67
N SER A 158 -6.71 -3.48 15.53
CA SER A 158 -6.95 -2.17 14.90
C SER A 158 -7.44 -2.33 13.46
N GLY A 159 -8.30 -1.42 13.00
CA GLY A 159 -8.92 -1.57 11.69
C GLY A 159 -7.93 -1.42 10.53
N ILE A 160 -7.89 -2.37 9.59
CA ILE A 160 -7.10 -2.28 8.34
C ILE A 160 -7.31 -0.94 7.63
N GLY A 161 -8.57 -0.48 7.55
CA GLY A 161 -8.92 0.79 6.90
C GLY A 161 -8.29 2.03 7.55
N GLN A 162 -7.97 1.98 8.84
CA GLN A 162 -7.36 3.10 9.56
C GLN A 162 -5.87 3.29 9.23
N ASN A 163 -5.18 2.23 8.79
CA ASN A 163 -3.76 2.26 8.44
C ASN A 163 -3.50 1.81 7.01
N LYS A 164 -4.49 2.00 6.13
CA LYS A 164 -4.46 1.52 4.76
C LYS A 164 -3.53 2.36 3.90
N PHE A 165 -2.70 1.71 3.09
CA PHE A 165 -1.85 2.35 2.09
C PHE A 165 -2.03 1.72 0.72
N GLN A 166 -1.64 2.49 -0.30
CA GLN A 166 -1.39 2.01 -1.65
C GLN A 166 0.11 2.17 -1.95
N ALA A 167 0.72 1.18 -2.58
CA ALA A 167 2.12 1.21 -2.97
C ALA A 167 2.31 0.63 -4.37
N VAL A 168 3.19 1.23 -5.16
CA VAL A 168 3.51 0.76 -6.51
C VAL A 168 5.01 0.51 -6.62
N PRO A 169 5.44 -0.76 -6.53
CA PRO A 169 6.84 -1.13 -6.69
C PRO A 169 7.39 -0.66 -8.03
N SER A 170 8.57 -0.07 -7.99
CA SER A 170 9.34 0.30 -9.17
C SER A 170 10.76 0.65 -8.73
N PRO A 171 11.76 0.53 -9.61
CA PRO A 171 13.14 0.86 -9.25
C PRO A 171 13.27 2.25 -8.64
N ALA A 172 13.80 2.33 -7.43
CA ALA A 172 14.08 3.60 -6.76
C ALA A 172 15.29 4.33 -7.39
N PRO A 173 15.51 5.63 -7.10
CA PRO A 173 16.67 6.35 -7.56
C PRO A 173 17.98 5.61 -7.25
N GLY A 174 18.73 5.27 -8.31
CA GLY A 174 20.00 4.55 -8.20
C GLY A 174 19.88 3.02 -8.19
N GLU A 175 18.67 2.46 -8.25
CA GLU A 175 18.46 1.02 -8.37
C GLU A 175 18.48 0.51 -9.81
N GLY A 176 19.06 -0.67 -9.98
CA GLY A 176 19.29 -1.29 -11.27
C GLY A 176 20.47 -0.67 -12.02
N SER A 177 20.78 -1.24 -13.18
CA SER A 177 21.81 -0.75 -14.08
C SER A 177 21.20 -0.30 -15.41
N GLY A 178 21.75 0.77 -15.99
CA GLY A 178 21.38 1.23 -17.33
C GLY A 178 20.61 2.54 -17.32
N GLY A 179 19.90 2.80 -18.42
CA GLY A 179 19.09 4.01 -18.58
C GLY A 179 17.63 3.80 -18.19
N PRO A 180 16.81 4.83 -18.42
CA PRO A 180 15.38 4.74 -18.26
C PRO A 180 14.78 3.60 -19.07
N ILE A 181 13.80 2.92 -18.47
CA ILE A 181 13.08 1.79 -19.07
C ILE A 181 11.59 2.12 -19.18
N VAL A 182 10.91 1.42 -20.08
CA VAL A 182 9.45 1.53 -20.26
C VAL A 182 8.83 0.16 -20.12
N PHE A 183 7.79 0.04 -19.33
CA PHE A 183 7.03 -1.19 -19.19
C PHE A 183 5.52 -0.94 -19.00
N PRO A 184 4.67 -1.88 -19.43
CA PRO A 184 5.01 -3.05 -20.24
C PRO A 184 5.42 -2.64 -21.66
N ASN A 185 6.43 -3.33 -22.24
CA ASN A 185 6.94 -3.04 -23.58
C ASN A 185 7.22 -4.35 -24.33
N PRO A 186 6.44 -4.72 -25.37
CA PRO A 186 5.36 -3.92 -25.97
C PRO A 186 4.16 -3.76 -25.04
N TYR A 187 3.55 -2.58 -25.08
CA TYR A 187 2.26 -2.33 -24.43
C TYR A 187 1.15 -2.96 -25.27
N ARG A 188 0.29 -3.75 -24.64
CA ARG A 188 -0.89 -4.36 -25.26
C ARG A 188 -2.11 -3.92 -24.47
N VAL A 189 -3.06 -3.24 -25.13
CA VAL A 189 -4.28 -2.68 -24.50
C VAL A 189 -5.15 -3.75 -23.83
N GLU A 190 -4.99 -5.03 -24.17
CA GLU A 190 -5.69 -6.17 -23.55
C GLU A 190 -4.81 -7.02 -22.61
N ALA A 191 -3.81 -6.43 -21.96
CA ALA A 191 -2.93 -7.20 -21.11
C ALA A 191 -3.70 -7.90 -19.98
N ALA A 192 -3.22 -9.06 -19.53
CA ALA A 192 -3.96 -9.88 -18.57
C ALA A 192 -4.18 -9.18 -17.20
N TRP A 193 -3.32 -8.22 -16.85
CA TRP A 193 -3.48 -7.36 -15.66
C TRP A 193 -4.46 -6.21 -15.87
N ASP A 194 -4.90 -5.96 -17.10
CA ASP A 194 -5.98 -5.03 -17.47
C ASP A 194 -7.35 -5.74 -17.54
N ARG A 195 -7.43 -7.07 -17.28
CA ARG A 195 -8.69 -7.85 -17.34
C ARG A 195 -9.35 -7.98 -15.96
N GLY A 196 -10.51 -7.36 -15.78
CA GLY A 196 -11.39 -7.48 -14.60
C GLY A 196 -12.49 -6.42 -14.58
N THR A 197 -13.37 -6.42 -13.57
CA THR A 197 -14.38 -5.35 -13.33
C THR A 197 -13.77 -3.99 -12.97
N LEU A 198 -12.44 -3.93 -12.83
CA LEU A 198 -11.63 -2.73 -12.60
C LEU A 198 -11.13 -2.11 -13.93
N VAL A 199 -11.97 -2.14 -14.97
CA VAL A 199 -11.66 -1.47 -16.24
C VAL A 199 -11.63 0.03 -15.98
N ARG A 200 -10.47 0.68 -16.08
CA ARG A 200 -10.40 2.05 -16.64
C ARG A 200 -9.04 2.62 -17.06
N ASP A 201 -7.95 1.91 -16.89
CA ASP A 201 -6.73 2.62 -16.48
C ASP A 201 -5.47 2.06 -17.15
N HIS A 202 -5.31 2.41 -18.41
CA HIS A 202 -4.20 1.99 -19.26
C HIS A 202 -2.98 2.89 -19.05
N TYR A 203 -1.91 2.37 -18.44
CA TYR A 203 -0.67 3.14 -18.30
C TYR A 203 0.57 2.45 -18.84
N LEU A 204 1.49 3.28 -19.29
CA LEU A 204 2.89 2.97 -19.43
C LEU A 204 3.68 3.55 -18.27
N TRP A 205 4.53 2.73 -17.67
CA TRP A 205 5.50 3.16 -16.69
C TRP A 205 6.81 3.50 -17.37
N PHE A 206 7.29 4.72 -17.13
CA PHE A 206 8.67 5.11 -17.35
C PHE A 206 9.38 5.00 -16.01
N ALA A 207 10.38 4.13 -15.89
CA ALA A 207 11.11 3.93 -14.63
C ALA A 207 12.61 4.15 -14.80
N ARG A 208 13.32 4.21 -13.67
CA ARG A 208 14.73 4.62 -13.59
C ARG A 208 14.92 6.04 -14.15
N LEU A 209 13.94 6.89 -13.90
CA LEU A 209 14.02 8.31 -14.21
C LEU A 209 14.96 9.00 -13.21
N PRO A 210 15.76 9.97 -13.65
CA PRO A 210 16.39 10.90 -12.73
C PRO A 210 15.35 11.58 -11.84
N ARG A 211 15.73 11.94 -10.61
CA ARG A 211 14.81 12.57 -9.64
C ARG A 211 14.10 13.80 -10.21
N ARG A 212 14.77 14.56 -11.08
CA ARG A 212 14.18 15.69 -11.82
C ARG A 212 14.57 15.58 -13.28
N CYS A 213 13.59 15.43 -14.18
CA CYS A 213 13.85 15.27 -15.60
C CYS A 213 12.72 15.82 -16.48
N VAL A 214 13.02 16.03 -17.77
CA VAL A 214 11.98 16.21 -18.78
C VAL A 214 11.84 14.92 -19.59
N LEU A 215 10.66 14.31 -19.52
CA LEU A 215 10.29 13.16 -20.35
C LEU A 215 9.57 13.67 -21.58
N ARG A 216 10.03 13.26 -22.77
CA ARG A 216 9.40 13.57 -24.06
C ARG A 216 9.18 12.31 -24.87
N ILE A 217 8.06 12.24 -25.57
CA ILE A 217 7.66 11.10 -26.41
C ILE A 217 7.42 11.61 -27.83
N TYR A 218 7.91 10.85 -28.81
CA TYR A 218 7.88 11.20 -30.21
C TYR A 218 7.41 10.04 -31.10
N THR A 219 6.79 10.38 -32.23
CA THR A 219 6.62 9.46 -33.36
C THR A 219 7.98 9.15 -34.01
N LEU A 220 8.05 8.12 -34.86
CA LEU A 220 9.26 7.85 -35.66
C LEU A 220 9.61 8.98 -36.64
N ALA A 221 8.62 9.79 -37.03
CA ALA A 221 8.84 10.97 -37.88
C ALA A 221 9.45 12.16 -37.09
N GLY A 222 9.51 12.06 -35.76
CA GLY A 222 10.05 13.10 -34.89
C GLY A 222 9.00 14.08 -34.35
N ASP A 223 7.72 13.85 -34.61
CA ASP A 223 6.65 14.68 -34.05
C ASP A 223 6.52 14.42 -32.55
N ARG A 224 6.50 15.48 -31.73
CA ARG A 224 6.30 15.36 -30.28
C ARG A 224 4.85 15.05 -29.96
N VAL A 225 4.65 14.01 -29.17
CA VAL A 225 3.34 13.48 -28.79
C VAL A 225 2.99 13.85 -27.35
N PHE A 226 4.01 13.87 -26.48
CA PHE A 226 3.86 14.14 -25.06
C PHE A 226 5.15 14.71 -24.47
N GLU A 227 5.01 15.59 -23.49
CA GLU A 227 6.08 16.17 -22.71
C GLU A 227 5.60 16.39 -21.28
N THR A 228 6.43 16.00 -20.31
CA THR A 228 6.18 16.32 -18.91
C THR A 228 7.48 16.65 -18.18
N HIS A 229 7.38 17.56 -17.21
CA HIS A 229 8.42 17.82 -16.23
C HIS A 229 8.16 16.93 -15.02
N PHE A 230 9.01 15.93 -14.83
CA PHE A 230 8.92 15.00 -13.72
C PHE A 230 9.78 15.47 -12.55
N ASP A 231 9.20 15.48 -11.35
CA ASP A 231 9.90 15.64 -10.08
C ASP A 231 9.44 14.54 -9.12
N GLY A 232 10.30 13.55 -8.92
CA GLY A 232 9.98 12.37 -8.11
C GLY A 232 9.82 12.65 -6.62
N ALA A 233 10.07 13.87 -6.16
CA ALA A 233 9.76 14.27 -4.78
C ALA A 233 8.29 14.71 -4.59
N THR A 234 7.60 15.07 -5.68
CA THR A 234 6.24 15.64 -5.64
C THR A 234 5.25 14.91 -6.53
N ASP A 235 5.70 13.98 -7.37
CA ASP A 235 4.82 13.14 -8.18
C ASP A 235 4.21 12.04 -7.30
N HIS A 236 2.89 12.01 -7.22
CA HIS A 236 2.13 10.96 -6.53
C HIS A 236 1.24 10.19 -7.50
N GLY A 237 1.56 10.22 -8.80
CA GLY A 237 0.86 9.45 -9.82
C GLY A 237 -0.48 10.03 -10.26
N GLU A 238 -0.84 11.26 -9.88
CA GLU A 238 -2.12 11.88 -10.25
C GLU A 238 -2.26 12.17 -11.75
N SER A 239 -1.14 12.18 -12.47
CA SER A 239 -1.10 12.35 -13.94
C SER A 239 -1.61 11.11 -14.69
N ALA A 240 -1.70 9.96 -14.02
CA ALA A 240 -2.18 8.71 -14.58
C ALA A 240 -3.60 8.48 -14.11
N ARG A 241 -4.58 8.69 -15.00
CA ARG A 241 -6.01 8.52 -14.68
C ARG A 241 -6.28 7.14 -14.10
N GLY A 242 -6.61 7.10 -12.81
CA GLY A 242 -7.08 5.95 -12.03
C GLY A 242 -6.00 5.14 -11.31
N LEU A 243 -4.77 5.68 -11.29
CA LEU A 243 -3.73 5.21 -10.40
C LEU A 243 -4.05 5.69 -8.99
N PHE A 244 -4.48 6.95 -8.91
CA PHE A 244 -5.00 7.59 -7.71
C PHE A 244 -5.84 8.81 -8.10
N ASP A 245 -7.05 8.93 -7.58
CA ASP A 245 -7.87 10.15 -7.62
C ASP A 245 -8.29 10.53 -6.19
N PRO A 246 -7.77 11.63 -5.63
CA PRO A 246 -8.09 12.05 -4.26
C PRO A 246 -9.57 12.37 -4.03
N ARG A 247 -10.39 12.50 -5.10
CA ARG A 247 -11.85 12.68 -4.99
C ARG A 247 -12.62 11.36 -4.90
N GLN A 248 -12.02 10.24 -5.30
CA GLN A 248 -12.66 8.93 -5.36
C GLN A 248 -12.03 7.94 -4.37
N ASP A 249 -10.70 7.96 -4.24
CA ASP A 249 -9.91 7.06 -3.41
C ASP A 249 -9.82 7.56 -1.96
N LEU A 250 -10.97 7.66 -1.28
CA LEU A 250 -11.06 8.22 0.07
C LEU A 250 -10.55 7.27 1.17
N ASP A 251 -10.34 6.00 0.84
CA ASP A 251 -9.88 4.95 1.77
C ASP A 251 -8.35 4.83 1.85
N THR A 252 -7.59 5.53 1.00
CA THR A 252 -6.12 5.58 1.07
C THR A 252 -5.59 6.99 0.83
N GLY A 253 -4.42 7.30 1.38
CA GLY A 253 -3.64 8.45 0.92
C GLY A 253 -3.07 8.26 -0.50
N PRO A 254 -2.32 9.25 -1.02
CA PRO A 254 -1.60 9.11 -2.28
C PRO A 254 -0.68 7.88 -2.28
N PRO A 255 -0.50 7.20 -3.41
CA PRO A 255 0.29 5.98 -3.47
C PRO A 255 1.76 6.26 -3.15
N ALA A 256 2.37 5.34 -2.41
CA ALA A 256 3.81 5.31 -2.24
C ALA A 256 4.46 4.92 -3.57
N LEU A 257 5.16 5.87 -4.19
CA LEU A 257 5.94 5.70 -5.41
C LEU A 257 7.44 5.75 -5.09
N SER A 258 8.27 5.26 -6.01
CA SER A 258 9.72 5.15 -5.80
C SER A 258 10.45 6.49 -5.95
N GLY A 259 9.80 7.50 -6.54
CA GLY A 259 10.41 8.78 -6.91
C GLY A 259 11.34 8.71 -8.13
N ALA A 260 11.36 7.57 -8.84
CA ALA A 260 12.08 7.39 -10.12
C ALA A 260 11.20 6.75 -11.19
N SER A 261 9.87 6.82 -11.01
CA SER A 261 8.87 6.25 -11.90
C SER A 261 7.79 7.27 -12.23
N PHE A 262 7.36 7.31 -13.48
CA PHE A 262 6.23 8.11 -13.96
C PHE A 262 5.25 7.21 -14.70
N ALA A 263 3.98 7.25 -14.31
CA ALA A 263 2.89 6.60 -15.03
C ALA A 263 2.28 7.57 -16.06
N TRP A 264 2.09 7.10 -17.28
CA TRP A 264 1.45 7.86 -18.35
C TRP A 264 0.24 7.12 -18.89
N ASP A 265 -0.92 7.78 -18.90
CA ASP A 265 -2.22 7.26 -19.34
C ASP A 265 -2.41 7.14 -20.86
N LEU A 266 -1.32 7.26 -21.63
CA LEU A 266 -1.32 7.20 -23.10
C LEU A 266 -2.15 8.31 -23.76
N ILE A 267 -2.45 9.40 -23.04
CA ILE A 267 -3.09 10.58 -23.61
C ILE A 267 -2.02 11.56 -24.09
N THR A 268 -2.11 11.94 -25.36
CA THR A 268 -1.23 12.91 -26.00
C THR A 268 -1.43 14.33 -25.46
N GLU A 269 -0.49 15.24 -25.72
CA GLU A 269 -0.63 16.68 -25.43
C GLU A 269 -1.94 17.30 -25.98
N GLN A 270 -2.50 16.70 -27.04
CA GLN A 270 -3.72 17.15 -27.70
C GLN A 270 -5.00 16.52 -27.12
N GLY A 271 -4.88 15.76 -26.02
CA GLY A 271 -6.02 15.09 -25.38
C GLY A 271 -6.54 13.86 -26.13
N GLN A 272 -5.80 13.36 -27.11
CA GLN A 272 -6.16 12.18 -27.88
C GLN A 272 -5.49 10.93 -27.32
N ALA A 273 -6.14 9.78 -27.42
CA ALA A 273 -5.53 8.50 -27.11
C ALA A 273 -4.41 8.16 -28.12
N LEU A 274 -3.29 7.65 -27.64
CA LEU A 274 -2.15 7.25 -28.47
C LEU A 274 -2.55 6.16 -29.47
N ALA A 275 -2.08 6.24 -30.71
CA ALA A 275 -2.33 5.21 -31.73
C ALA A 275 -1.40 3.99 -31.56
N THR A 276 -1.74 2.88 -32.22
CA THR A 276 -0.81 1.75 -32.40
C THR A 276 0.42 2.23 -33.16
N GLY A 277 1.62 1.91 -32.67
CA GLY A 277 2.85 2.35 -33.32
C GLY A 277 4.11 2.14 -32.49
N LEU A 278 5.25 2.29 -33.15
CA LEU A 278 6.56 2.37 -32.50
C LEU A 278 6.86 3.82 -32.17
N TYR A 279 7.23 4.10 -30.92
CA TYR A 279 7.52 5.43 -30.40
C TYR A 279 8.93 5.49 -29.85
N VAL A 280 9.49 6.69 -29.85
CA VAL A 280 10.78 7.01 -29.23
C VAL A 280 10.53 7.93 -28.06
N PHE A 281 11.22 7.72 -26.95
CA PHE A 281 11.20 8.65 -25.84
C PHE A 281 12.60 9.17 -25.53
N SER A 282 12.67 10.36 -24.97
CA SER A 282 13.89 10.95 -24.42
C SER A 282 13.67 11.42 -23.00
N VAL A 283 14.67 11.20 -22.16
CA VAL A 283 14.71 11.68 -20.78
C VAL A 283 15.94 12.59 -20.65
N GLU A 284 15.68 13.85 -20.33
CA GLU A 284 16.70 14.86 -20.06
C GLU A 284 16.86 15.03 -18.54
N ASP A 285 18.02 14.69 -17.99
CA ASP A 285 18.32 14.84 -16.56
C ASP A 285 18.58 16.33 -16.26
N LEU A 286 17.74 16.92 -15.40
CA LEU A 286 17.85 18.33 -15.01
C LEU A 286 18.79 18.58 -13.83
N VAL A 287 19.30 17.51 -13.19
CA VAL A 287 20.21 17.59 -12.04
C VAL A 287 21.67 17.47 -12.50
N HIS A 288 22.00 16.41 -13.23
CA HIS A 288 23.37 16.15 -13.68
C HIS A 288 23.60 16.49 -15.16
N GLY A 289 22.53 16.82 -15.88
CA GLY A 289 22.57 16.99 -17.33
C GLY A 289 22.62 15.67 -18.09
N GLY A 290 22.48 15.78 -19.41
CA GLY A 290 22.54 14.65 -20.32
C GLY A 290 21.17 14.12 -20.74
N VAL A 291 21.16 13.43 -21.87
CA VAL A 291 19.93 12.92 -22.49
C VAL A 291 20.07 11.43 -22.75
N ARG A 292 19.12 10.66 -22.25
CA ARG A 292 18.94 9.24 -22.57
C ARG A 292 17.74 9.07 -23.48
N ARG A 293 17.78 8.04 -24.33
CA ARG A 293 16.71 7.74 -25.29
C ARG A 293 16.39 6.25 -25.24
N GLY A 294 15.14 5.93 -25.54
CA GLY A 294 14.70 4.56 -25.72
C GLY A 294 13.50 4.50 -26.66
N LYS A 295 12.94 3.30 -26.80
CA LYS A 295 11.81 3.05 -27.69
C LYS A 295 10.81 2.11 -27.03
N PHE A 296 9.53 2.27 -27.37
CA PHE A 296 8.48 1.35 -26.94
C PHE A 296 7.46 1.16 -28.06
N LEU A 297 6.84 -0.01 -28.07
CA LEU A 297 5.83 -0.39 -29.05
C LEU A 297 4.46 -0.45 -28.36
N VAL A 298 3.47 0.20 -28.96
CA VAL A 298 2.07 0.12 -28.54
C VAL A 298 1.29 -0.67 -29.56
N VAL A 299 0.57 -1.70 -29.10
CA VAL A 299 -0.28 -2.56 -29.93
C VAL A 299 -1.70 -2.53 -29.38
N LYS A 300 -2.60 -1.82 -30.06
CA LYS A 300 -4.04 -1.87 -29.83
C LYS A 300 -4.65 -2.96 -30.71
N SER A 301 -5.67 -3.66 -30.20
CA SER A 301 -6.45 -4.61 -30.99
C SER A 301 -7.65 -3.89 -31.59
N ASP A 302 -8.05 -4.25 -32.82
CA ASP A 302 -9.21 -3.65 -33.50
C ASP A 302 -10.58 -4.06 -32.89
N ARG A 303 -10.60 -4.65 -31.69
CA ARG A 303 -11.84 -5.02 -30.99
C ARG A 303 -12.44 -3.87 -30.17
N GLU A 304 -11.91 -2.66 -30.26
CA GLU A 304 -12.50 -1.43 -29.71
C GLU A 304 -13.78 -0.98 -30.48
N ARG A 305 -14.79 -1.84 -30.60
CA ARG A 305 -16.16 -1.46 -31.02
C ARG A 305 -17.17 -1.67 -29.91
#